data_AF-A0A1T5AXL6-F1
#
_entry.id   AF-A0A1T5AXL6-F1
#
_cell.length_a   1.000
_cell.length_b   1.000
_cell.length_c   1.000
_cell.angle_alpha   90.00
_cell.angle_beta   90.00
_cell.angle_gamma   90.00
#
_symmetry.space_group_name_H-M   'P 1'
#
loop_
_entity.id
_entity.type
_entity.pdbx_description
1 polymer ?
#
loop_
_entity_poly.entity_id
_entity_poly.type
_entity_poly.pdbx_seq_one_letter_code
_entity_poly.pdbx_strand_id
1 'polypeptide(L)' 'MGKGDKKSKRGKIVNGSYGKRRPSKKKKKAPEAAASEEKD' A
#
# COMPACT_ATOMS: atom_id res chain seq x y z
N MET A 1 3.10 2.98 13.82
CA MET A 1 1.99 2.03 13.57
C MET A 1 2.26 0.71 14.27
N GLY A 2 1.43 0.36 15.27
CA GLY A 2 1.62 -0.83 16.10
C GLY A 2 1.00 -2.11 15.53
N LYS A 3 1.11 -3.21 16.27
CA LYS A 3 0.52 -4.52 15.92
C LYS A 3 -1.02 -4.48 15.89
N GLY A 4 -1.65 -3.64 16.72
CA GLY A 4 -3.11 -3.50 16.78
C GLY A 4 -3.74 -2.72 15.61
N ASP A 5 -2.95 -1.96 14.86
CA ASP A 5 -3.47 -1.17 13.75
C ASP A 5 -3.65 -2.05 12.50
N LYS A 6 -4.87 -2.55 12.30
CA LYS A 6 -5.29 -3.40 11.18
C LYS A 6 -5.10 -2.75 9.79
N LYS A 7 -4.99 -1.42 9.71
CA LYS A 7 -4.77 -0.71 8.44
C LYS A 7 -3.28 -0.56 8.11
N SER A 8 -2.40 -0.72 9.09
CA SER A 8 -0.95 -0.64 8.90
C SER A 8 -0.36 -1.91 8.27
N LYS A 9 0.86 -1.82 7.73
CA LYS A 9 1.60 -3.00 7.26
C LYS A 9 1.82 -4.00 8.40
N ARG A 10 2.20 -3.54 9.59
CA ARG A 10 2.46 -4.40 10.77
C ARG A 10 1.21 -5.10 11.28
N GLY A 11 0.09 -4.39 11.45
CA GLY A 11 -1.16 -5.04 11.87
C GLY A 11 -1.74 -5.97 10.80
N LYS A 12 -1.55 -5.68 9.50
CA LYS A 12 -1.88 -6.64 8.43
C LYS A 12 -1.01 -7.89 8.42
N ILE A 13 0.25 -7.81 8.86
CA ILE A 13 1.11 -9.00 9.05
C ILE A 13 0.54 -9.85 10.17
N VAL A 14 0.23 -9.24 11.32
CA VAL A 14 -0.28 -9.95 12.50
C VAL A 14 -1.64 -10.59 12.24
N ASN A 15 -2.55 -9.87 11.58
CA ASN A 15 -3.88 -10.37 11.25
C ASN A 15 -3.93 -11.23 9.96
N GLY A 16 -2.79 -11.48 9.32
CA GLY A 16 -2.71 -12.28 8.08
C GLY A 16 -3.35 -11.66 6.83
N SER A 17 -4.03 -10.51 6.92
CA SER A 17 -4.76 -9.92 5.80
C SER A 17 -3.86 -9.18 4.80
N TYR A 18 -4.36 -8.98 3.58
CA TYR A 18 -3.65 -8.30 2.49
C TYR A 18 -4.24 -6.92 2.16
N GLY A 19 -3.57 -6.17 1.29
CA GLY A 19 -4.11 -4.95 0.66
C GLY A 19 -3.01 -3.99 0.24
N LYS A 20 -3.34 -2.72 -0.03
CA LYS A 20 -2.39 -1.72 -0.58
C LYS A 20 -1.04 -1.67 0.17
N ARG A 21 -1.07 -1.71 1.51
CA ARG A 21 0.14 -1.65 2.37
C ARG A 21 0.82 -3.00 2.63
N ARG A 22 0.14 -4.13 2.40
CA ARG A 22 0.70 -5.51 2.48
C ARG A 22 0.20 -6.31 1.27
N PRO A 23 0.76 -6.08 0.08
CA PRO A 23 0.32 -6.78 -1.12
C PRO A 23 0.81 -8.23 -1.10
N SER A 24 -0.02 -9.17 -1.58
CA SER A 24 0.32 -10.60 -1.66
C SER A 24 1.39 -10.87 -2.73
N LYS A 25 1.27 -10.21 -3.87
CA LYS A 25 2.26 -10.24 -4.95
C LYS A 25 2.90 -8.87 -5.07
N LYS A 26 4.19 -8.81 -5.42
CA LYS A 26 4.82 -7.54 -5.78
C LYS A 26 4.01 -6.98 -6.96
N LYS A 27 3.31 -5.87 -6.75
CA LYS A 27 2.67 -5.17 -7.87
C LYS A 27 3.83 -4.81 -8.81
N LYS A 28 3.81 -5.37 -10.04
CA LYS A 28 4.61 -4.81 -11.13
C LYS A 28 4.22 -3.34 -11.14
N LYS A 29 5.17 -2.43 -10.88
CA LYS A 29 4.89 -1.00 -11.01
C LYS A 29 4.40 -0.84 -12.46
N ALA A 30 3.11 -0.60 -12.64
CA ALA A 30 2.67 0.02 -13.87
C ALA A 30 3.45 1.35 -13.92
N PRO A 31 4.07 1.69 -15.07
CA PRO A 31 4.76 2.96 -15.18
C PRO A 31 3.77 4.06 -14.77
N GLU A 32 4.23 4.99 -13.95
CA GLU A 32 3.46 6.15 -13.50
C GLU A 32 3.04 6.95 -14.74
N ALA A 33 1.85 6.66 -15.25
CA ALA A 33 1.17 7.52 -16.19
C ALA A 33 0.37 8.54 -15.38
N ALA A 34 0.79 9.81 -15.52
CA ALA A 34 0.01 11.02 -15.38
C ALA A 34 -0.62 11.33 -14.01
N ALA A 35 0.08 12.12 -13.19
CA ALA A 35 -0.53 13.16 -12.34
C ALA A 35 0.53 14.11 -11.75
N SER A 36 1.09 14.97 -12.58
CA SER A 36 1.47 16.33 -12.18
C SER A 36 1.65 17.18 -13.45
N GLU A 37 0.53 17.54 -14.08
CA GLU A 37 0.49 18.73 -14.92
C GLU A 37 0.28 19.95 -14.01
N GLU A 38 1.04 20.99 -14.32
CA GLU A 38 1.01 22.34 -13.77
C GLU A 38 -0.41 22.91 -13.67
N LYS A 39 -0.61 23.76 -12.67
CA LYS A 39 -1.58 24.85 -12.77
C LYS A 39 -0.82 26.15 -12.49
N ASP A 40 -0.93 27.07 -13.45
CA ASP A 40 -0.53 28.48 -13.43
C ASP A 40 -1.09 29.27 -12.23
#